data_AF-Q7P4J0-F1
#
_entry.id   AF-Q7P4J0-F1
#
_cell.length_a   1.000
_cell.length_b   1.000
_cell.length_c   1.000
_cell.angle_alpha   90.00
_cell.angle_beta   90.00
_cell.angle_gamma   90.00
#
_symmetry.space_group_name_H-M   'P 1'
#
loop_
_entity.id
_entity.type
_entity.pdbx_description
1 polymer ?
#
loop_
_entity_poly.entity_id
_entity_poly.type
_entity_poly.pdbx_seq_one_letter_code
_entity_poly.pdbx_strand_id
1 'polypeptide(L)'
;MDNPLKDDVPFNDPIGNYDMIISKNNLQIFEDYLKRMAKFLKIFKPNLKNIEYEKKEGKEEYYINILFVYGDYKVDYEFESMGIKNLFRLFIYFGALSDGDIVVIDEIDTSIHDIYLNKLIEFFAVDGKGQLVFTAHNITLLQTLKKYKHSIDFINENMEVVSWIKNGNSTPFKSYKDGYIKGLPFNIKEYDFLEIFSQESDAE
;
A
#
# COMPACT_ATOMS: atom_id res chain seq x y z
N MET A 1 -8.02 23.53 15.20
CA MET A 1 -7.04 24.02 14.21
C MET A 1 -7.23 23.14 13.01
N ASP A 2 -7.94 23.64 12.00
CA ASP A 2 -8.13 22.92 10.76
C ASP A 2 -6.77 22.71 10.10
N ASN A 3 -6.47 21.45 9.80
CA ASN A 3 -5.26 21.09 9.08
C ASN A 3 -5.42 21.63 7.65
N PRO A 4 -4.56 22.54 7.16
CA PRO A 4 -4.65 23.08 5.80
C PRO A 4 -4.44 22.03 4.69
N LEU A 5 -4.29 20.75 5.05
CA LEU A 5 -4.25 19.61 4.15
C LEU A 5 -5.64 19.00 3.85
N LYS A 6 -6.71 19.42 4.57
CA LYS A 6 -8.02 18.76 4.48
C LYS A 6 -8.75 18.91 3.14
N ASP A 7 -8.44 19.93 2.35
CA ASP A 7 -9.12 20.20 1.08
C ASP A 7 -8.21 20.21 -0.16
N ASP A 8 -6.89 20.08 0.01
CA ASP A 8 -5.93 20.12 -1.10
C ASP A 8 -4.91 18.98 -0.96
N VAL A 9 -5.32 17.74 -1.22
CA VAL A 9 -4.36 16.71 -1.62
C VAL A 9 -3.85 17.14 -3.01
N PRO A 10 -2.58 17.54 -3.19
CA PRO A 10 -2.13 18.22 -4.42
C PRO A 10 -1.98 17.29 -5.63
N PHE A 11 -2.47 16.04 -5.54
CA PHE A 11 -2.39 15.06 -6.61
C PHE A 11 -3.73 14.96 -7.31
N ASN A 12 -3.94 15.89 -8.24
CA ASN A 12 -4.89 15.65 -9.32
C ASN A 12 -4.26 14.71 -10.35
N ASP A 13 -5.09 13.98 -11.10
CA ASP A 13 -4.64 13.21 -12.25
C ASP A 13 -3.85 14.09 -13.23
N PRO A 14 -2.91 13.52 -14.01
CA PRO A 14 -2.11 14.28 -14.97
C PRO A 14 -2.98 15.17 -15.86
N ILE A 15 -2.61 16.45 -15.98
CA ILE A 15 -3.34 17.42 -16.82
C ILE A 15 -2.45 17.80 -18.00
N GLY A 16 -2.73 17.17 -19.14
CA GLY A 16 -1.90 17.33 -20.34
C GLY A 16 -0.50 16.77 -20.11
N ASN A 17 0.51 17.64 -20.15
CA ASN A 17 1.93 17.29 -19.95
C ASN A 17 2.43 17.61 -18.52
N TYR A 18 1.51 17.78 -17.56
CA TYR A 18 1.83 18.13 -16.19
C TYR A 18 1.37 17.07 -15.21
N ASP A 19 2.24 16.72 -14.26
CA ASP A 19 1.91 15.76 -13.20
C ASP A 19 0.83 16.29 -12.26
N MET A 20 0.79 17.60 -12.01
CA MET A 20 -0.25 18.23 -11.17
C MET A 20 -0.34 19.75 -11.35
N ILE A 21 -1.34 20.33 -10.68
CA ILE A 21 -1.53 21.78 -10.54
C ILE A 21 -1.67 22.12 -9.06
N ILE A 22 -0.98 23.18 -8.61
CA ILE A 22 -1.09 23.70 -7.25
C ILE A 22 -1.38 25.20 -7.23
N SER A 23 -2.14 25.68 -6.26
CA SER A 23 -2.27 27.13 -5.99
C SER A 23 -0.90 27.73 -5.66
N LYS A 24 -0.62 28.95 -6.13
CA LYS A 24 0.63 29.65 -5.80
C LYS A 24 0.84 29.81 -4.29
N ASN A 25 -0.25 29.93 -3.51
CA ASN A 25 -0.20 30.06 -2.05
C ASN A 25 0.26 28.77 -1.34
N ASN A 26 0.15 27.61 -2.01
CA ASN A 26 0.45 26.30 -1.44
C ASN A 26 1.89 25.84 -1.74
N LEU A 27 2.72 26.65 -2.42
CA LEU A 27 4.06 26.24 -2.84
C LEU A 27 4.95 25.78 -1.68
N GLN A 28 4.97 26.52 -0.57
CA GLN A 28 5.79 26.15 0.60
C GLN A 28 5.33 24.84 1.22
N ILE A 29 4.01 24.63 1.31
CA ILE A 29 3.40 23.40 1.84
C ILE A 29 3.76 22.21 0.93
N PHE A 30 3.68 22.41 -0.40
CA PHE A 30 4.05 21.43 -1.39
C PHE A 30 5.53 21.02 -1.29
N GLU A 31 6.44 21.98 -1.11
CA GLU A 31 7.87 21.67 -0.93
C GLU A 31 8.14 20.85 0.34
N ASP A 32 7.47 21.18 1.45
CA ASP A 32 7.61 20.41 2.69
C ASP A 32 6.98 19.01 2.57
N TYR A 33 5.91 18.90 1.79
CA TYR A 33 5.33 17.63 1.41
C TYR A 33 6.33 16.76 0.63
N LEU A 34 6.97 17.29 -0.44
CA LEU A 34 7.97 16.57 -1.22
C LEU A 34 9.17 16.12 -0.37
N LYS A 35 9.61 16.94 0.59
CA LYS A 35 10.69 16.56 1.54
C LYS A 35 10.29 15.35 2.40
N ARG A 36 9.05 15.29 2.89
CA ARG A 36 8.54 14.15 3.67
C ARG A 36 8.37 12.91 2.79
N MET A 37 7.83 13.08 1.58
CA MET A 37 7.72 12.02 0.57
C MET A 37 9.10 11.41 0.25
N ALA A 38 10.10 12.25 -0.01
CA ALA A 38 11.45 11.78 -0.29
C ALA A 38 12.06 10.99 0.88
N LYS A 39 11.81 11.41 2.12
CA LYS A 39 12.22 10.65 3.32
C LYS A 39 11.50 9.30 3.42
N PHE A 40 10.21 9.26 3.14
CA PHE A 40 9.42 8.03 3.14
C PHE A 40 9.93 7.05 2.07
N LEU A 41 10.06 7.48 0.82
CA LEU A 41 10.51 6.63 -0.28
C LEU A 41 11.93 6.08 -0.07
N LYS A 42 12.82 6.86 0.56
CA LYS A 42 14.18 6.41 0.92
C LYS A 42 14.23 5.20 1.84
N ILE A 43 13.19 4.96 2.65
CA ILE A 43 13.09 3.76 3.49
C ILE A 43 13.07 2.50 2.61
N PHE A 44 12.41 2.58 1.44
CA PHE A 44 12.25 1.47 0.52
C PHE A 44 13.30 1.48 -0.60
N LYS A 45 13.77 2.66 -0.99
CA LYS A 45 14.73 2.89 -2.09
C LYS A 45 15.88 3.79 -1.63
N PRO A 46 16.91 3.20 -0.96
CA PRO A 46 18.01 3.98 -0.38
C PRO A 46 18.84 4.79 -1.40
N ASN A 47 18.78 4.43 -2.68
CA ASN A 47 19.47 5.13 -3.77
C ASN A 47 18.78 6.44 -4.20
N LEU A 48 17.49 6.64 -3.87
CA LEU A 48 16.80 7.90 -4.10
C LEU A 48 17.43 9.00 -3.24
N LYS A 49 17.90 10.09 -3.87
CA LYS A 49 18.57 11.19 -3.17
C LYS A 49 17.62 12.28 -2.75
N ASN A 50 16.70 12.69 -3.62
CA ASN A 50 15.63 13.63 -3.29
C ASN A 50 14.51 13.56 -4.34
N ILE A 51 13.44 14.31 -4.10
CA ILE A 51 12.42 14.61 -5.11
C ILE A 51 12.48 16.11 -5.37
N GLU A 52 12.65 16.47 -6.62
CA GLU A 52 12.62 17.83 -7.14
C GLU A 52 11.37 18.03 -8.00
N TYR A 53 11.18 19.24 -8.50
CA TYR A 53 10.09 19.55 -9.38
C TYR A 53 10.45 20.69 -10.34
N GLU A 54 9.90 20.62 -11.55
CA GLU A 54 9.84 21.74 -12.48
C GLU A 54 8.48 22.41 -12.38
N LYS A 55 8.45 23.75 -12.48
CA LYS A 55 7.19 24.50 -12.46
C LYS A 55 7.06 25.43 -13.64
N LYS A 56 5.86 25.51 -14.20
CA LYS A 56 5.43 26.55 -15.13
C LYS A 56 4.40 27.46 -14.45
N GLU A 57 4.60 28.76 -14.60
CA GLU A 57 3.72 29.75 -14.01
C GLU A 57 2.44 29.94 -14.84
N GLY A 58 1.29 29.73 -14.18
CA GLY A 58 -0.03 30.14 -14.65
C GLY A 58 -0.48 31.45 -14.02
N LYS A 59 -1.77 31.75 -14.13
CA LYS A 59 -2.36 32.98 -13.56
C LYS A 59 -2.33 32.95 -12.03
N GLU A 60 -3.09 32.04 -11.42
CA GLU A 60 -3.20 31.86 -9.96
C GLU A 60 -2.58 30.54 -9.46
N GLU A 61 -1.99 29.77 -10.38
CA GLU A 61 -1.53 28.39 -10.14
C GLU A 61 -0.14 28.13 -10.74
N TYR A 62 0.50 27.07 -10.27
CA TYR A 62 1.69 26.46 -10.87
C TYR A 62 1.34 25.10 -11.44
N TYR A 63 1.80 24.84 -12.67
CA TYR A 63 1.80 23.53 -13.28
C TYR A 63 3.12 22.84 -12.97
N ILE A 64 3.08 21.62 -12.45
CA ILE A 64 4.24 20.97 -11.83
C ILE A 64 4.55 19.64 -12.53
N ASN A 65 5.83 19.40 -12.79
CA ASN A 65 6.39 18.08 -13.11
C ASN A 65 7.33 17.64 -12.01
N ILE A 66 7.20 16.40 -11.55
CA ILE A 66 7.96 15.82 -10.45
C ILE A 66 9.16 15.06 -11.01
N LEU A 67 10.32 15.31 -10.42
CA LEU A 67 11.59 14.70 -10.81
C LEU A 67 12.18 13.91 -9.64
N PHE A 68 12.37 12.61 -9.84
CA PHE A 68 13.05 11.74 -8.89
C PHE A 68 14.55 11.82 -9.13
N VAL A 69 15.30 12.25 -8.13
CA VAL A 69 16.75 12.44 -8.23
C VAL A 69 17.45 11.21 -7.67
N TYR A 70 18.13 10.48 -8.55
CA TYR A 70 19.08 9.44 -8.21
C TYR A 70 20.50 9.98 -8.32
N GLY A 71 21.51 9.18 -7.96
CA GLY A 71 22.90 9.63 -7.82
C GLY A 71 23.37 10.58 -8.92
N ASP A 72 23.37 10.12 -10.16
CA ASP A 72 23.87 10.80 -11.35
C ASP A 72 22.80 11.09 -12.41
N TYR A 73 21.55 10.68 -12.18
CA TYR A 73 20.45 10.87 -13.13
C TYR A 73 19.15 11.29 -12.43
N LYS A 74 18.23 11.88 -13.21
CA LYS A 74 16.88 12.22 -12.79
C LYS A 74 15.86 11.49 -13.66
N VAL A 75 14.71 11.16 -13.11
CA VAL A 75 13.61 10.48 -13.81
C VAL A 75 12.32 11.26 -13.55
N ASP A 76 11.61 11.63 -14.61
CA ASP A 76 10.26 12.19 -14.46
C ASP A 76 9.31 11.17 -13.84
N TYR A 77 8.35 11.65 -13.05
CA TYR A 77 7.34 10.78 -12.42
C TYR A 77 6.64 9.87 -13.44
N GLU A 78 6.36 10.36 -14.65
CA GLU A 78 5.78 9.56 -15.72
C GLU A 78 6.62 8.31 -16.06
N PHE A 79 7.94 8.40 -16.01
CA PHE A 79 8.86 7.31 -16.36
C PHE A 79 9.31 6.46 -15.17
N GLU A 80 8.82 6.77 -13.97
CA GLU A 80 9.12 5.98 -12.78
C GLU A 80 8.50 4.58 -12.80
N SER A 81 9.16 3.68 -12.08
CA SER A 81 8.66 2.31 -11.89
C SER A 81 7.30 2.31 -11.20
N MET A 82 6.45 1.33 -11.52
CA MET A 82 5.14 1.17 -10.86
C MET A 82 5.29 1.04 -9.34
N GLY A 83 6.36 0.42 -8.85
CA GLY A 83 6.65 0.32 -7.42
C GLY A 83 6.84 1.68 -6.75
N ILE A 84 7.60 2.61 -7.38
CA ILE A 84 7.74 3.98 -6.87
C ILE A 84 6.40 4.72 -6.92
N LYS A 85 5.67 4.62 -8.04
CA LYS A 85 4.35 5.27 -8.18
C LYS A 85 3.35 4.78 -7.13
N ASN A 86 3.33 3.49 -6.84
CA ASN A 86 2.46 2.93 -5.81
C ASN A 86 2.87 3.38 -4.41
N LEU A 87 4.18 3.33 -4.07
CA LEU A 87 4.67 3.86 -2.79
C LEU A 87 4.33 5.35 -2.63
N PHE A 88 4.44 6.10 -3.71
CA PHE A 88 4.09 7.51 -3.75
C PHE A 88 2.59 7.72 -3.42
N ARG A 89 1.69 6.95 -4.03
CA ARG A 89 0.25 6.97 -3.71
C ARG A 89 -0.03 6.55 -2.27
N LEU A 90 0.65 5.51 -1.80
CA LEU A 90 0.51 5.03 -0.43
C LEU A 90 0.87 6.09 0.60
N PHE A 91 1.90 6.90 0.35
CA PHE A 91 2.23 8.03 1.23
C PHE A 91 1.07 9.05 1.32
N ILE A 92 0.40 9.34 0.21
CA ILE A 92 -0.81 10.20 0.21
C ILE A 92 -1.87 9.60 1.12
N TYR A 93 -2.19 8.31 0.92
CA TYR A 93 -3.22 7.61 1.69
C TYR A 93 -2.88 7.56 3.18
N PHE A 94 -1.62 7.30 3.53
CA PHE A 94 -1.15 7.32 4.91
C PHE A 94 -1.18 8.72 5.54
N GLY A 95 -1.04 9.78 4.73
CA GLY A 95 -1.29 11.16 5.15
C GLY A 95 -2.74 11.36 5.61
N ALA A 96 -3.71 10.99 4.78
CA ALA A 96 -5.14 11.05 5.12
C ALA A 96 -5.47 10.23 6.38
N LEU A 97 -4.88 9.02 6.50
CA LEU A 97 -5.03 8.18 7.68
C LEU A 97 -4.48 8.86 8.96
N SER A 98 -3.38 9.61 8.84
CA SER A 98 -2.79 10.37 9.95
C SER A 98 -3.64 11.58 10.36
N ASP A 99 -4.49 12.06 9.45
CA ASP A 99 -5.39 13.19 9.65
C ASP A 99 -6.77 12.79 10.21
N GLY A 100 -7.02 11.49 10.36
CA GLY A 100 -8.24 10.94 10.95
C GLY A 100 -9.24 10.38 9.95
N ASP A 101 -8.89 10.34 8.66
CA ASP A 101 -9.80 9.89 7.61
C ASP A 101 -9.89 8.35 7.53
N ILE A 102 -10.94 7.88 6.85
CA ILE A 102 -11.08 6.47 6.49
C ILE A 102 -10.41 6.24 5.15
N VAL A 103 -9.46 5.32 5.12
CA VAL A 103 -8.65 5.01 3.95
C VAL A 103 -8.92 3.56 3.56
N VAL A 104 -9.35 3.36 2.30
CA VAL A 104 -9.64 2.05 1.73
C VAL A 104 -8.65 1.79 0.59
N ILE A 105 -7.86 0.71 0.69
CA ILE A 105 -6.83 0.36 -0.31
C ILE A 105 -7.02 -1.07 -0.76
N ASP A 106 -7.21 -1.27 -2.06
CA ASP A 106 -7.20 -2.60 -2.64
C ASP A 106 -5.75 -3.06 -2.90
N GLU A 107 -5.47 -4.33 -2.60
CA GLU A 107 -4.18 -5.02 -2.81
C GLU A 107 -2.96 -4.22 -2.32
N ILE A 108 -2.96 -3.84 -1.04
CA ILE A 108 -1.93 -2.97 -0.44
C ILE A 108 -0.51 -3.59 -0.49
N ASP A 109 -0.41 -4.90 -0.67
CA ASP A 109 0.81 -5.69 -0.69
C ASP A 109 1.47 -5.82 -2.08
N THR A 110 0.89 -5.22 -3.12
CA THR A 110 1.41 -5.31 -4.51
C THR A 110 2.77 -4.65 -4.72
N SER A 111 3.11 -3.60 -3.96
CA SER A 111 4.34 -2.81 -4.17
C SER A 111 5.25 -2.70 -2.96
N ILE A 112 4.87 -3.27 -1.81
CA ILE A 112 5.64 -3.18 -0.57
C ILE A 112 6.06 -4.57 -0.12
N HIS A 113 7.35 -4.73 0.16
CA HIS A 113 7.84 -5.95 0.82
C HIS A 113 7.19 -6.14 2.19
N ASP A 114 6.81 -7.37 2.49
CA ASP A 114 6.02 -7.75 3.67
C ASP A 114 6.55 -7.17 5.01
N ILE A 115 7.86 -7.19 5.25
CA ILE A 115 8.51 -6.64 6.44
C ILE A 115 8.16 -5.16 6.64
N TYR A 116 8.26 -4.33 5.60
CA TYR A 116 7.95 -2.91 5.72
C TYR A 116 6.46 -2.68 5.90
N LEU A 117 5.62 -3.44 5.17
CA LEU A 117 4.17 -3.31 5.28
C LEU A 117 3.68 -3.67 6.69
N ASN A 118 4.20 -4.75 7.27
CA ASN A 118 3.91 -5.12 8.67
C ASN A 118 4.30 -3.99 9.63
N LYS A 119 5.45 -3.34 9.43
CA LYS A 119 5.89 -2.22 10.28
C LYS A 119 5.02 -0.98 10.14
N LEU A 120 4.56 -0.67 8.93
CA LEU A 120 3.62 0.43 8.70
C LEU A 120 2.28 0.16 9.38
N ILE A 121 1.74 -1.05 9.27
CA ILE A 121 0.49 -1.43 9.94
C ILE A 121 0.66 -1.39 11.47
N GLU A 122 1.80 -1.86 12.00
CA GLU A 122 2.11 -1.74 13.44
C GLU A 122 2.12 -0.28 13.91
N PHE A 123 2.74 0.62 13.13
CA PHE A 123 2.74 2.05 13.41
C PHE A 123 1.32 2.63 13.42
N PHE A 124 0.55 2.43 12.36
CA PHE A 124 -0.80 3.02 12.26
C PHE A 124 -1.80 2.43 13.25
N ALA A 125 -1.62 1.17 13.68
CA ALA A 125 -2.49 0.60 14.68
C ALA A 125 -2.26 1.15 16.10
N VAL A 126 -1.10 1.77 16.36
CA VAL A 126 -0.76 2.41 17.64
C VAL A 126 -0.96 3.92 17.59
N ASP A 127 -0.43 4.56 16.54
CA ASP A 127 -0.34 6.02 16.42
C ASP A 127 -1.29 6.62 15.38
N GLY A 128 -1.99 5.79 14.61
CA GLY A 128 -2.94 6.24 13.60
C GLY A 128 -4.18 6.88 14.22
N LYS A 129 -4.68 7.94 13.57
CA LYS A 129 -5.90 8.65 14.00
C LYS A 129 -7.15 8.21 13.24
N GLY A 130 -6.99 7.70 12.02
CA GLY A 130 -8.07 7.25 11.15
C GLY A 130 -8.27 5.73 11.13
N GLN A 131 -9.07 5.25 10.17
CA GLN A 131 -9.33 3.83 9.96
C GLN A 131 -8.73 3.38 8.62
N LEU A 132 -7.90 2.35 8.66
CA LEU A 132 -7.33 1.72 7.47
C LEU A 132 -8.07 0.41 7.16
N VAL A 133 -8.68 0.32 5.99
CA VAL A 133 -9.31 -0.88 5.46
C VAL A 133 -8.55 -1.28 4.20
N PHE A 134 -8.16 -2.56 4.08
CA PHE A 134 -7.44 -3.01 2.90
C PHE A 134 -7.67 -4.48 2.59
N THR A 135 -7.44 -4.85 1.34
CA THR A 135 -7.29 -6.24 0.91
C THR A 135 -5.81 -6.57 0.71
N ALA A 136 -5.44 -7.83 0.92
CA ALA A 136 -4.08 -8.32 0.72
C ALA A 136 -4.09 -9.84 0.51
N HIS A 137 -3.12 -10.33 -0.25
CA HIS A 137 -2.83 -11.76 -0.38
C HIS A 137 -1.77 -12.25 0.62
N ASN A 138 -1.03 -11.30 1.21
CA ASN A 138 0.07 -11.56 2.09
C ASN A 138 -0.35 -12.07 3.48
N ILE A 139 -0.28 -13.39 3.65
CA ILE A 139 -0.61 -14.08 4.90
C ILE A 139 0.29 -13.71 6.10
N THR A 140 1.45 -13.08 5.89
CA THR A 140 2.31 -12.65 7.01
C THR A 140 1.62 -11.55 7.83
N LEU A 141 0.77 -10.73 7.20
CA LEU A 141 -0.01 -9.69 7.85
C LEU A 141 -0.93 -10.24 8.94
N LEU A 142 -1.40 -11.48 8.79
CA LEU A 142 -2.22 -12.15 9.80
C LEU A 142 -1.51 -12.22 11.16
N GLN A 143 -0.17 -12.32 11.19
CA GLN A 143 0.59 -12.33 12.43
C GLN A 143 0.61 -10.97 13.14
N THR A 144 0.57 -9.88 12.38
CA THR A 144 0.50 -8.52 12.90
C THR A 144 -0.93 -8.17 13.30
N LEU A 145 -1.88 -8.44 12.40
CA LEU A 145 -3.29 -8.10 12.58
C LEU A 145 -3.93 -8.83 13.76
N LYS A 146 -3.51 -10.07 14.09
CA LYS A 146 -4.05 -10.84 15.24
C LYS A 146 -3.96 -10.12 16.59
N LYS A 147 -3.10 -9.10 16.70
CA LYS A 147 -2.93 -8.29 17.91
C LYS A 147 -4.12 -7.35 18.15
N TYR A 148 -4.86 -7.04 17.09
CA TYR A 148 -5.98 -6.09 17.09
C TYR A 148 -7.30 -6.85 16.98
N LYS A 149 -8.36 -6.33 17.62
CA LYS A 149 -9.69 -6.95 17.58
C LYS A 149 -10.38 -6.58 16.28
N HIS A 150 -11.15 -7.50 15.70
CA HIS A 150 -11.96 -7.26 14.50
C HIS A 150 -11.15 -6.72 13.32
N SER A 151 -9.91 -7.18 13.16
CA SER A 151 -8.94 -6.67 12.18
C SER A 151 -8.67 -7.63 11.02
N ILE A 152 -9.30 -8.81 11.03
CA ILE A 152 -9.08 -9.86 10.03
C ILE A 152 -10.43 -10.41 9.61
N ASP A 153 -10.73 -10.21 8.33
CA ASP A 153 -11.81 -10.84 7.63
C ASP A 153 -11.24 -11.61 6.43
N PHE A 154 -11.81 -12.76 6.13
CA PHE A 154 -11.50 -13.55 4.94
C PHE A 154 -12.64 -13.43 3.94
N ILE A 155 -12.31 -13.32 2.65
CA ILE A 155 -13.30 -13.45 1.57
C ILE A 155 -13.19 -14.87 1.04
N ASN A 156 -14.30 -15.59 1.03
CA ASN A 156 -14.33 -17.01 0.64
C ASN A 156 -14.70 -17.21 -0.85
N GLU A 157 -14.74 -18.46 -1.34
CA GLU A 157 -15.03 -18.74 -2.75
C GLU A 157 -16.43 -18.30 -3.19
N ASN A 158 -17.36 -18.20 -2.24
CA ASN A 158 -18.72 -17.72 -2.47
C ASN A 158 -18.83 -16.18 -2.36
N MET A 159 -17.70 -15.48 -2.27
CA MET A 159 -17.62 -14.03 -2.01
C MET A 159 -18.24 -13.60 -0.68
N GLU A 160 -18.31 -14.51 0.30
CA GLU A 160 -18.79 -14.19 1.65
C GLU A 160 -17.64 -13.70 2.52
N VAL A 161 -17.92 -12.69 3.35
CA VAL A 161 -16.98 -12.18 4.34
C VAL A 161 -17.09 -13.00 5.62
N VAL A 162 -15.99 -13.62 6.02
CA VAL A 162 -15.89 -14.46 7.21
C VAL A 162 -14.88 -13.86 8.18
N SER A 163 -15.38 -13.27 9.26
CA SER A 163 -14.51 -12.69 10.30
C SER A 163 -13.74 -13.77 11.05
N TRP A 164 -12.45 -13.51 11.27
CA TRP A 164 -11.65 -14.36 12.12
C TRP A 164 -11.95 -14.08 13.60
N ILE A 165 -12.32 -15.13 14.33
CA ILE A 165 -12.55 -15.08 15.77
C ILE A 165 -11.49 -15.93 16.45
N LYS A 166 -10.74 -15.31 17.37
CA LYS A 166 -9.74 -16.02 18.17
C LYS A 166 -10.43 -17.08 19.04
N ASN A 167 -10.02 -18.34 18.90
CA ASN A 167 -10.52 -19.45 19.70
C ASN A 167 -9.34 -20.18 20.37
N GLY A 168 -9.21 -20.02 21.68
CA GLY A 168 -8.09 -20.57 22.45
C GLY A 168 -6.72 -20.10 21.92
N ASN A 169 -5.85 -21.06 21.62
CA ASN A 169 -4.50 -20.82 21.12
C ASN A 169 -4.41 -20.78 19.57
N SER A 170 -5.55 -20.73 18.86
CA SER A 170 -5.56 -20.64 17.40
C SER A 170 -4.92 -19.33 16.94
N THR A 171 -4.18 -19.41 15.82
CA THR A 171 -3.66 -18.23 15.12
C THR A 171 -4.36 -18.13 13.78
N PRO A 172 -4.58 -16.91 13.25
CA PRO A 172 -5.25 -16.74 11.96
C PRO A 172 -4.47 -17.42 10.83
N PHE A 173 -3.13 -17.38 10.88
CA PHE A 173 -2.27 -18.10 9.94
C PHE A 173 -2.52 -19.61 9.96
N LYS A 174 -2.59 -20.23 11.15
CA LYS A 174 -2.86 -21.67 11.28
C LYS A 174 -4.29 -22.00 10.82
N SER A 175 -5.27 -21.17 11.21
CA SER A 175 -6.66 -21.34 10.78
C SER A 175 -6.81 -21.28 9.26
N TYR A 176 -6.10 -20.36 8.61
CA TYR A 176 -6.07 -20.25 7.16
C TYR A 176 -5.39 -21.45 6.49
N LYS A 177 -4.15 -21.77 6.92
CA LYS A 177 -3.33 -22.83 6.33
C LYS A 177 -3.97 -24.22 6.48
N ASP A 178 -4.54 -24.51 7.63
CA ASP A 178 -5.07 -25.85 7.94
C ASP A 178 -6.55 -26.01 7.49
N GLY A 179 -7.09 -25.06 6.73
CA GLY A 179 -8.46 -25.16 6.17
C GLY A 179 -9.58 -24.97 7.18
N TYR A 180 -9.32 -24.33 8.34
CA TYR A 180 -10.33 -24.09 9.37
C TYR A 180 -11.21 -22.86 9.11
N ILE A 181 -10.97 -22.11 8.04
CA ILE A 181 -11.84 -21.01 7.61
C ILE A 181 -12.89 -21.56 6.65
N LYS A 182 -14.16 -21.36 7.01
CA LYS A 182 -15.30 -21.89 6.26
C LYS A 182 -15.34 -21.31 4.83
N GLY A 183 -15.42 -22.21 3.83
CA GLY A 183 -15.61 -21.84 2.42
C GLY A 183 -14.34 -21.41 1.69
N LEU A 184 -13.15 -21.61 2.27
CA LEU A 184 -11.88 -21.43 1.56
C LEU A 184 -11.45 -22.73 0.84
N PRO A 185 -10.79 -22.64 -0.34
CA PRO A 185 -10.43 -23.81 -1.16
C PRO A 185 -9.23 -24.60 -0.67
N PHE A 186 -8.58 -24.20 0.43
CA PHE A 186 -7.23 -24.67 0.76
C PHE A 186 -7.16 -26.08 1.35
N ASN A 187 -8.13 -26.94 1.06
CA ASN A 187 -8.11 -28.36 1.38
C ASN A 187 -7.40 -29.21 0.31
N ILE A 188 -6.47 -28.61 -0.44
CA ILE A 188 -5.61 -29.30 -1.41
C ILE A 188 -4.42 -29.90 -0.65
N LYS A 189 -4.16 -31.19 -0.87
CA LYS A 189 -3.04 -31.93 -0.24
C LYS A 189 -2.02 -32.33 -1.29
N GLU A 190 -0.81 -32.69 -0.85
CA GLU A 190 0.30 -32.99 -1.75
C GLU A 190 -0.04 -34.12 -2.72
N TYR A 191 -0.85 -35.10 -2.30
CA TYR A 191 -1.26 -36.22 -3.13
C TYR A 191 -2.24 -35.86 -4.25
N ASP A 192 -2.99 -34.75 -4.14
CA ASP A 192 -3.87 -34.28 -5.23
C ASP A 192 -3.03 -33.91 -6.48
N PHE A 193 -1.75 -33.56 -6.28
CA PHE A 193 -0.80 -33.32 -7.37
C PHE A 193 -0.07 -34.59 -7.80
N LEU A 194 0.08 -35.59 -6.92
CA LEU A 194 0.72 -36.86 -7.29
C LEU A 194 -0.08 -37.56 -8.38
N GLU A 195 -1.41 -37.59 -8.31
CA GLU A 195 -2.26 -38.20 -9.34
C GLU A 195 -2.13 -37.48 -10.71
N ILE A 196 -1.88 -36.18 -10.71
CA ILE A 196 -1.78 -35.37 -11.92
C ILE A 196 -0.42 -35.55 -12.61
N PHE A 197 0.65 -35.67 -11.82
CA PHE A 197 2.02 -35.66 -12.34
C PHE A 197 2.72 -37.03 -12.32
N SER A 198 2.17 -38.02 -11.62
CA SER A 198 2.65 -39.40 -11.70
C SER A 198 2.00 -40.05 -12.91
N GLN A 199 2.63 -39.90 -14.09
CA GLN A 199 2.29 -40.76 -15.21
C GLN A 199 2.59 -42.20 -14.80
N GLU A 200 1.60 -43.09 -14.93
CA GLU A 200 1.84 -44.52 -14.96
C GLU A 200 2.89 -44.77 -16.05
N SER A 201 4.13 -45.05 -15.64
CA SER A 201 5.11 -45.63 -16.52
C SER A 201 4.66 -47.07 -16.76
N ASP A 202 3.67 -47.24 -17.62
CA ASP A 202 3.31 -48.52 -18.21
C ASP A 202 4.45 -48.89 -19.17
N ALA A 203 5.52 -49.41 -18.57
CA ALA A 203 6.49 -50.22 -19.26
C ALA A 203 6.04 -51.67 -19.16
N GLU A 204 5.26 -52.13 -20.15
CA GLU A 204 5.23 -53.52 -20.62
C GLU A 204 5.00 -53.55 -22.15
#